data_AF-A0A5N7WRW5-F1
#
_entry.id   AF-A0A5N7WRW5-F1
#
_cell.length_a   1.000
_cell.length_b   1.000
_cell.length_c   1.000
_cell.angle_alpha   90.00
_cell.angle_beta   90.00
_cell.angle_gamma   90.00
#
_symmetry.space_group_name_H-M   'P 1'
#
loop_
_entity.id
_entity.type
_entity.pdbx_description
1 polymer ?
#
loop_
_entity_poly.entity_id
_entity_poly.type
_entity_poly.pdbx_seq_one_letter_code
_entity_poly.pdbx_strand_id
1 'polypeptide(L)'
;MDIPRKKSFFREWGWVIAFAMFAGLAIGGFRLWTEHKANAPVLEGYQKYVDEVASSSLRGTTFLNAYYIKFDRRTVASKDFQLVCAAVTAFAEHDGFDAERVSADLAKLCRIFIPQDMKSALQ
;
A
#
# COMPACT_ATOMS: atom_id res chain seq x y z
N MET A 1 -3.85 66.60 -8.62
CA MET A 1 -3.28 65.51 -7.80
C MET A 1 -3.49 64.22 -8.56
N ASP A 2 -2.53 63.85 -9.39
CA ASP A 2 -2.56 62.61 -10.16
C ASP A 2 -2.15 61.44 -9.25
N ILE A 3 -3.11 60.55 -8.98
CA ILE A 3 -2.87 59.32 -8.24
C ILE A 3 -2.13 58.37 -9.21
N PRO A 4 -0.88 57.96 -8.95
CA PRO A 4 -0.19 57.04 -9.84
C PRO A 4 -0.95 55.71 -9.84
N ARG A 5 -1.55 55.34 -10.98
CA ARG A 5 -2.09 54.00 -11.21
C ARG A 5 -0.93 53.01 -11.04
N LYS A 6 -0.82 52.39 -9.86
CA LYS A 6 0.02 51.20 -9.70
C LYS A 6 -0.45 50.21 -10.77
N LYS A 7 0.40 49.96 -11.78
CA LYS A 7 0.17 48.85 -12.71
C LYS A 7 -0.01 47.62 -11.82
N SER A 8 -1.23 47.08 -11.82
CA SER A 8 -1.61 45.97 -10.98
C SER A 8 -0.65 44.83 -11.27
N PHE A 9 0.21 44.50 -10.32
CA PHE A 9 1.14 43.37 -10.37
C PHE A 9 0.40 42.06 -10.70
N PHE A 10 -0.86 41.98 -10.26
CA PHE A 10 -1.81 40.92 -10.57
C PHE A 10 -2.26 40.85 -12.05
N ARG A 11 -2.20 41.94 -12.82
CA ARG A 11 -2.58 41.95 -14.24
C ARG A 11 -1.46 41.43 -15.15
N GLU A 12 -0.21 41.54 -14.71
CA GLU A 12 0.97 41.15 -15.47
C GLU A 12 1.42 39.71 -15.11
N TRP A 13 1.30 39.33 -13.84
CA TRP A 13 1.64 37.99 -13.34
C TRP A 13 0.43 37.09 -13.07
N GLY A 14 -0.78 37.57 -13.36
CA GLY A 14 -2.03 36.84 -13.07
C GLY A 14 -2.06 35.44 -13.69
N TRP A 15 -1.48 35.27 -14.88
CA TRP A 15 -1.38 33.97 -15.54
C TRP A 15 -0.41 33.01 -14.83
N VAL A 16 0.71 33.52 -14.29
CA VAL A 16 1.67 32.72 -13.50
C VAL A 16 1.05 32.28 -12.19
N ILE A 17 0.33 33.19 -11.51
CA ILE A 17 -0.37 32.88 -10.25
C ILE A 17 -1.48 31.85 -10.51
N ALA A 18 -2.27 32.02 -11.57
CA ALA A 18 -3.30 31.05 -11.96
C ALA A 18 -2.70 29.68 -12.29
N PHE A 19 -1.57 29.64 -13.01
CA PHE A 19 -0.87 28.39 -13.33
C PHE A 19 -0.32 27.72 -12.07
N ALA A 20 0.30 28.48 -11.16
CA ALA A 20 0.81 27.96 -9.90
C ALA A 20 -0.31 27.40 -9.01
N MET A 21 -1.46 28.08 -8.96
CA MET A 21 -2.63 27.60 -8.23
C MET A 21 -3.18 26.31 -8.86
N PHE A 22 -3.31 26.26 -10.19
CA PHE A 22 -3.77 25.06 -10.89
C PHE A 22 -2.80 23.88 -10.70
N ALA A 23 -1.50 24.12 -10.82
CA ALA A 23 -0.47 23.11 -10.57
C ALA A 23 -0.52 22.61 -9.12
N GLY A 24 -0.71 23.50 -8.14
CA GLY A 24 -0.88 23.13 -6.74
C GLY A 24 -2.10 22.24 -6.51
N LEU A 25 -3.25 22.58 -7.10
CA LEU A 25 -4.47 21.76 -7.05
C LEU A 25 -4.28 20.42 -7.74
N ALA A 26 -3.63 20.39 -8.90
CA ALA A 26 -3.36 19.16 -9.65
C ALA A 26 -2.43 18.21 -8.86
N ILE A 27 -1.37 18.73 -8.25
CA ILE A 27 -0.45 17.93 -7.42
C ILE A 27 -1.16 17.43 -6.16
N GLY A 28 -1.95 18.27 -5.49
CA GLY A 28 -2.73 17.89 -4.32
C GLY A 28 -3.74 16.79 -4.64
N GLY A 29 -4.51 16.96 -5.73
CA GLY A 29 -5.46 15.98 -6.22
C GLY A 29 -4.80 14.67 -6.64
N PHE A 30 -3.65 14.75 -7.32
CA PHE A 30 -2.88 13.57 -7.73
C PHE A 30 -2.38 12.78 -6.50
N ARG A 31 -1.84 13.46 -5.49
CA ARG A 31 -1.40 12.82 -4.24
C ARG A 31 -2.54 12.10 -3.52
N LEU A 32 -3.68 12.78 -3.37
CA LEU A 32 -4.88 12.21 -2.77
C LEU A 32 -5.35 10.97 -3.53
N TRP A 33 -5.32 11.03 -4.86
CA TRP A 33 -5.70 9.90 -5.71
C TRP A 33 -4.73 8.72 -5.57
N THR A 34 -3.41 8.96 -5.56
CA THR A 34 -2.41 7.90 -5.38
C THR A 34 -2.51 7.25 -4.00
N GLU A 35 -2.74 8.04 -2.94
CA GLU A 35 -2.96 7.54 -1.59
C GLU A 35 -4.24 6.69 -1.51
N HIS A 36 -5.32 7.14 -2.16
CA HIS A 36 -6.56 6.38 -2.21
C HIS A 36 -6.37 5.04 -2.92
N LYS A 37 -5.66 5.02 -4.06
CA LYS A 37 -5.31 3.80 -4.79
C LYS A 37 -4.42 2.87 -3.96
N ALA A 38 -3.44 3.39 -3.23
CA ALA A 38 -2.53 2.59 -2.41
C ALA A 38 -3.23 1.92 -1.22
N ASN A 39 -4.24 2.59 -0.65
CA ASN A 39 -5.06 2.08 0.44
C ASN A 39 -6.24 1.23 -0.03
N ALA A 40 -6.44 1.11 -1.35
CA ALA A 40 -7.49 0.26 -1.90
C ALA A 40 -7.24 -1.22 -1.56
N PRO A 41 -8.31 -2.01 -1.36
CA PRO A 41 -8.19 -3.44 -1.10
C PRO A 41 -7.47 -4.13 -2.26
N VAL A 42 -6.69 -5.16 -1.94
CA VAL A 42 -6.10 -6.04 -2.96
C VAL A 42 -7.20 -6.75 -3.76
N LEU A 43 -6.87 -7.21 -4.96
CA LEU A 43 -7.80 -8.03 -5.74
C LEU A 43 -8.18 -9.29 -4.95
N GLU A 44 -9.44 -9.72 -5.07
CA GLU A 44 -10.03 -10.81 -4.30
C GLU A 44 -9.21 -12.11 -4.34
N GLY A 45 -8.60 -12.46 -5.48
CA GLY A 45 -7.77 -13.65 -5.60
C GLY A 45 -6.50 -13.62 -4.72
N TYR A 46 -5.89 -12.45 -4.57
CA TYR A 46 -4.71 -12.25 -3.73
C TYR A 46 -5.08 -12.26 -2.24
N GLN A 47 -6.23 -11.68 -1.90
CA GLN A 47 -6.79 -11.73 -0.55
C GLN A 47 -7.07 -13.18 -0.13
N LYS A 48 -7.74 -13.96 -0.99
CA LYS A 48 -8.02 -15.39 -0.73
C LYS A 48 -6.76 -16.20 -0.48
N TYR A 49 -5.73 -16.01 -1.30
CA TYR A 49 -4.44 -16.68 -1.09
C TYR A 49 -3.87 -16.38 0.30
N VAL A 50 -3.84 -15.10 0.69
CA VAL A 50 -3.32 -14.68 2.00
C VAL A 50 -4.13 -15.27 3.14
N ASP A 51 -5.46 -15.23 3.07
CA ASP A 51 -6.33 -15.77 4.12
C ASP A 51 -6.19 -17.29 4.25
N GLU A 52 -6.09 -18.01 3.11
CA GLU A 52 -5.94 -19.46 3.08
C GLU A 52 -4.57 -19.89 3.63
N VAL A 53 -3.49 -19.26 3.18
CA VAL A 53 -2.14 -19.54 3.69
C VAL A 53 -2.00 -19.16 5.16
N ALA A 54 -2.59 -18.03 5.58
CA ALA A 54 -2.60 -17.62 6.98
C ALA A 54 -3.35 -18.63 7.86
N SER A 55 -4.44 -19.23 7.35
CA SER A 55 -5.23 -20.22 8.11
C SER A 55 -4.47 -21.51 8.41
N SER A 56 -3.44 -21.82 7.63
CA SER A 56 -2.59 -23.00 7.80
C SER A 56 -1.58 -22.87 8.94
N SER A 57 -1.38 -21.67 9.52
CA SER A 57 -0.46 -21.43 10.64
C SER A 57 -1.09 -20.52 11.68
N LEU A 58 -0.95 -20.88 12.97
CA LEU A 58 -1.42 -20.03 14.08
C LEU A 58 -0.70 -18.67 14.10
N ARG A 59 0.60 -18.64 13.74
CA ARG A 59 1.38 -17.42 13.64
C ARG A 59 0.92 -16.54 12.49
N GLY A 60 0.63 -17.16 11.33
CA GLY A 60 0.08 -16.48 10.16
C GLY A 60 -1.25 -15.80 10.45
N THR A 61 -2.20 -16.53 11.03
CA THR A 61 -3.52 -15.98 11.44
C THR A 61 -3.39 -14.87 12.49
N THR A 62 -2.53 -15.05 13.49
CA THR A 62 -2.30 -14.03 14.53
C THR A 62 -1.73 -12.74 13.93
N PHE A 63 -0.73 -12.85 13.05
CA PHE A 63 -0.14 -11.71 12.35
C PHE A 63 -1.17 -10.98 11.49
N LEU A 64 -1.96 -11.72 10.71
CA LEU A 64 -2.98 -11.18 9.84
C LEU A 64 -4.07 -10.45 10.63
N ASN A 65 -4.54 -11.03 11.74
CA ASN A 65 -5.54 -10.41 12.60
C ASN A 65 -5.01 -9.14 13.28
N ALA A 66 -3.76 -9.18 13.78
CA ALA A 66 -3.10 -8.00 14.33
C ALA A 66 -2.99 -6.87 13.30
N TYR A 67 -2.72 -7.21 12.03
CA TYR A 67 -2.72 -6.25 10.93
C TYR A 67 -4.12 -5.65 10.70
N TYR A 68 -5.18 -6.46 10.66
CA TYR A 68 -6.56 -5.97 10.50
C TYR A 68 -6.97 -5.02 11.62
N ILE A 69 -6.66 -5.36 12.88
CA ILE A 69 -6.94 -4.52 14.04
C ILE A 69 -6.14 -3.21 13.99
N LYS A 70 -4.83 -3.30 13.71
CA LYS A 70 -3.92 -2.13 13.71
C LYS A 70 -4.34 -1.05 12.72
N PHE A 71 -4.90 -1.46 11.59
CA PHE A 71 -5.25 -0.56 10.50
C PHE A 71 -6.75 -0.40 10.30
N ASP A 72 -7.56 -0.91 11.23
CA ASP A 72 -9.04 -0.87 11.21
C ASP A 72 -9.64 -1.26 9.86
N ARG A 73 -9.19 -2.40 9.30
CA ARG A 73 -9.59 -2.89 7.97
C ARG A 73 -9.79 -4.39 7.98
N ARG A 74 -10.65 -4.88 7.06
CA ARG A 74 -10.97 -6.31 6.91
C ARG A 74 -10.20 -7.01 5.78
N THR A 75 -9.47 -6.25 4.99
CA THR A 75 -8.72 -6.74 3.83
C THR A 75 -7.33 -6.13 3.83
N VAL A 76 -6.38 -6.81 3.19
CA VAL A 76 -5.03 -6.29 2.98
C VAL A 76 -5.09 -5.16 1.96
N ALA A 77 -4.43 -4.04 2.23
CA ALA A 77 -4.29 -2.98 1.23
C ALA A 77 -3.21 -3.33 0.22
N SER A 78 -3.39 -2.84 -1.00
CA SER A 78 -2.49 -3.11 -2.12
C SER A 78 -1.02 -2.76 -1.81
N LYS A 79 -0.78 -1.66 -1.10
CA LYS A 79 0.57 -1.22 -0.71
C LYS A 79 1.27 -2.16 0.29
N ASP A 80 0.50 -2.84 1.15
CA ASP A 80 1.03 -3.68 2.22
C ASP A 80 1.02 -5.16 1.84
N PHE A 81 0.44 -5.50 0.68
CA PHE A 81 0.25 -6.87 0.24
C PHE A 81 1.55 -7.67 0.21
N GLN A 82 2.62 -7.11 -0.34
CA GLN A 82 3.91 -7.80 -0.45
C GLN A 82 4.45 -8.20 0.92
N LEU A 83 4.40 -7.28 1.90
CA LEU A 83 4.85 -7.53 3.25
C LEU A 83 3.98 -8.58 3.95
N VAL A 84 2.66 -8.42 3.88
CA VAL A 84 1.73 -9.34 4.53
C VAL A 84 1.85 -10.74 3.93
N CYS A 85 1.85 -10.85 2.60
CA CYS A 85 1.96 -12.12 1.91
C CYS A 85 3.28 -12.83 2.23
N ALA A 86 4.41 -12.14 2.16
CA ALA A 86 5.69 -12.71 2.52
C ALA A 86 5.70 -13.24 3.96
N ALA A 87 5.11 -12.50 4.89
CA ALA A 87 5.03 -12.90 6.29
C ALA A 87 4.18 -14.15 6.51
N VAL A 88 2.94 -14.17 6.01
CA VAL A 88 2.05 -15.34 6.21
C VAL A 88 2.57 -16.58 5.49
N THR A 89 3.14 -16.44 4.29
CA THR A 89 3.76 -17.55 3.56
C THR A 89 4.95 -18.11 4.33
N ALA A 90 5.83 -17.25 4.86
CA ALA A 90 6.99 -17.71 5.61
C ALA A 90 6.61 -18.42 6.92
N PHE A 91 5.59 -17.94 7.63
CA PHE A 91 5.08 -18.62 8.82
C PHE A 91 4.44 -19.97 8.49
N ALA A 92 3.64 -20.04 7.43
CA ALA A 92 3.01 -21.28 7.00
C ALA A 92 4.07 -22.32 6.59
N GLU A 93 5.07 -21.93 5.82
CA GLU A 93 6.16 -22.83 5.39
C GLU A 93 7.02 -23.31 6.55
N HIS A 94 7.32 -22.43 7.50
CA HIS A 94 8.04 -22.81 8.73
C HIS A 94 7.25 -23.85 9.55
N ASP A 95 5.92 -23.75 9.56
CA ASP A 95 5.04 -24.71 10.23
C ASP A 95 4.79 -25.99 9.38
N GLY A 96 5.47 -26.13 8.24
CA GLY A 96 5.44 -27.31 7.37
C GLY A 96 4.33 -27.31 6.32
N PHE A 97 3.61 -26.20 6.14
CA PHE A 97 2.59 -26.05 5.10
C PHE A 97 3.23 -25.68 3.76
N ASP A 98 2.78 -26.34 2.69
CA ASP A 98 3.23 -26.06 1.34
C ASP A 98 2.32 -25.03 0.65
N ALA A 99 2.77 -23.77 0.66
CA ALA A 99 2.06 -22.64 0.09
C ALA A 99 1.86 -22.73 -1.44
N GLU A 100 2.65 -23.56 -2.16
CA GLU A 100 2.48 -23.74 -3.60
C GLU A 100 1.20 -24.51 -3.94
N ARG A 101 0.66 -25.28 -3.00
CA ARG A 101 -0.61 -26.00 -3.16
C ARG A 101 -1.80 -25.07 -3.34
N VAL A 102 -1.72 -23.86 -2.77
CA VAL A 102 -2.75 -22.82 -2.93
C VAL A 102 -2.52 -22.08 -4.25
N SER A 103 -1.27 -21.63 -4.48
CA SER A 103 -0.86 -21.00 -5.74
C SER A 103 0.66 -20.98 -5.85
N ALA A 104 1.21 -21.68 -6.85
CA ALA A 104 2.65 -21.70 -7.11
C ALA A 104 3.21 -20.32 -7.48
N ASP A 105 2.49 -19.57 -8.34
CA ASP A 105 2.94 -18.25 -8.78
C ASP A 105 2.96 -17.23 -7.63
N LEU A 106 1.92 -17.22 -6.78
CA LEU A 106 1.85 -16.31 -5.64
C LEU A 106 2.84 -16.70 -4.55
N ALA A 107 2.99 -17.99 -4.24
CA ALA A 107 3.99 -18.46 -3.30
C ALA A 107 5.39 -18.03 -3.71
N LYS A 108 5.73 -18.20 -5.00
CA LYS A 108 7.02 -17.75 -5.53
C LYS A 108 7.20 -16.24 -5.43
N LEU A 109 6.18 -15.46 -5.78
CA LEU A 109 6.22 -13.99 -5.65
C LEU A 109 6.43 -13.57 -4.20
N CYS A 110 5.68 -14.13 -3.26
CA CYS A 110 5.74 -13.72 -1.86
C CYS A 110 7.05 -14.12 -1.19
N ARG A 111 7.68 -15.22 -1.61
CA ARG A 111 9.05 -15.58 -1.17
C ARG A 111 10.11 -14.57 -1.58
N ILE A 112 9.99 -13.98 -2.77
CA ILE A 112 10.94 -12.96 -3.26
C ILE A 112 10.93 -11.73 -2.34
N PHE A 113 9.76 -11.40 -1.79
CA PHE A 113 9.58 -10.21 -0.95
C PHE A 113 9.84 -10.45 0.54
N ILE A 114 10.30 -11.64 0.96
CA ILE A 114 10.63 -11.90 2.37
C ILE A 114 11.73 -10.93 2.82
N PRO A 115 11.39 -9.99 3.73
CA PRO A 115 12.35 -9.00 4.16
C PRO A 115 13.42 -9.66 5.05
N GLN A 116 14.65 -9.17 4.97
CA GLN A 116 15.84 -9.84 5.54
C GLN A 116 15.78 -9.97 7.07
N ASP A 117 15.12 -9.02 7.73
CA ASP A 117 14.81 -9.01 9.16
C ASP A 117 13.89 -10.18 9.57
N MET A 118 12.97 -10.57 8.69
CA MET A 118 12.08 -11.70 8.95
C MET A 118 12.79 -13.04 8.80
N LYS A 119 13.78 -13.14 7.91
CA LYS A 119 14.60 -14.36 7.77
C LYS A 119 15.36 -14.70 9.05
N SER A 120 15.87 -13.70 9.77
CA SER A 120 16.53 -13.91 11.06
C SER A 120 15.59 -14.31 12.19
N ALA A 121 14.30 -14.00 12.09
CA ALA A 121 13.29 -14.37 13.10
C ALA A 121 12.71 -15.78 12.88
N LEU A 122 13.03 -16.40 11.76
CA LEU A 122 12.59 -17.73 11.35
C LEU A 122 13.70 -18.81 11.45
N GLN A 123 14.91 -18.43 11.87
CA GLN A 123 16.01 -19.34 12.24
C GLN A 123 15.94 -19.68 13.73
#